data_AF-A0ABD7EEB3-F1
#
_entry.id   AF-A0ABD7EEB3-F1
#
_cell.length_a   1.000
_cell.length_b   1.000
_cell.length_c   1.000
_cell.angle_alpha   90.00
_cell.angle_beta   90.00
_cell.angle_gamma   90.00
#
_symmetry.space_group_name_H-M   'P 1'
#
loop_
_entity.id
_entity.type
_entity.pdbx_description
1 polymer ?
#
loop_
_entity_poly.entity_id
_entity_poly.type
_entity_poly.pdbx_seq_one_letter_code
_entity_poly.pdbx_strand_id
1 'polypeptide(L)'
;MKDANLAKTIQDICSERPEVGVLACMFYEKLAKLAARSPNIFISYNLLFDIAISNKGGAKVDEHDIYLAIQVLCNPKVNFLKLNYQFIDDGFDPVNISIADVIDAEDNQGLEHPYTGEIVPDYKKYVFPFFTVINFTKEGAY
;
A
#
# COMPACT_ATOMS: atom_id res chain seq x y z
N MET A 1 -19.55 -11.99 8.47
CA MET A 1 -19.54 -12.86 7.27
C MET A 1 -18.49 -12.43 6.24
N LYS A 2 -18.37 -11.14 5.88
CA LYS A 2 -17.33 -10.65 4.94
C LYS A 2 -15.89 -10.84 5.47
N ASP A 3 -15.62 -10.49 6.73
CA ASP A 3 -14.26 -10.56 7.29
C ASP A 3 -13.73 -11.99 7.44
N ALA A 4 -14.60 -12.93 7.82
CA ALA A 4 -14.24 -14.35 7.92
C ALA A 4 -13.89 -14.96 6.54
N ASN A 5 -14.51 -14.45 5.46
CA ASN A 5 -14.21 -14.88 4.10
C ASN A 5 -12.87 -14.29 3.60
N LEU A 6 -12.56 -13.06 4.01
CA LEU A 6 -11.31 -12.39 3.65
C LEU A 6 -10.10 -13.00 4.36
N ALA A 7 -10.21 -13.27 5.67
CA ALA A 7 -9.17 -13.99 6.41
C ALA A 7 -8.88 -15.36 5.80
N LYS A 8 -9.92 -16.11 5.43
CA LYS A 8 -9.75 -17.39 4.71
C LYS A 8 -9.04 -17.21 3.37
N THR A 9 -9.45 -16.21 2.58
CA THR A 9 -8.82 -15.90 1.29
C THR A 9 -7.33 -15.58 1.44
N ILE A 10 -6.96 -14.79 2.46
CA ILE A 10 -5.56 -14.49 2.79
C ILE A 10 -4.79 -15.78 3.13
N GLN A 11 -5.36 -16.64 3.97
CA GLN A 11 -4.72 -17.90 4.36
C GLN A 11 -4.57 -18.86 3.18
N ASP A 12 -5.56 -18.93 2.28
CA ASP A 12 -5.50 -19.75 1.07
C ASP A 12 -4.37 -19.27 0.13
N ILE A 13 -4.22 -17.95 -0.06
CA ILE A 13 -3.12 -17.36 -0.83
C ILE A 13 -1.76 -17.67 -0.19
N CYS A 14 -1.69 -17.69 1.14
CA CYS A 14 -0.45 -17.87 1.89
C CYS A 14 -0.23 -19.31 2.37
N SER A 15 -0.86 -20.31 1.75
CA SER A 15 -0.83 -21.70 2.23
C SER A 15 0.57 -22.30 2.35
N GLU A 16 1.51 -21.89 1.48
CA GLU A 16 2.91 -22.30 1.51
C GLU A 16 3.77 -21.48 2.49
N ARG A 17 3.27 -20.32 2.94
CA ARG A 17 3.95 -19.40 3.88
C ARG A 17 2.97 -18.89 4.96
N PRO A 18 2.53 -19.74 5.89
CA PRO A 18 1.51 -19.37 6.89
C PRO A 18 1.87 -18.14 7.73
N GLU A 19 3.16 -17.93 7.99
CA GLU A 19 3.69 -16.76 8.71
C GLU A 19 3.37 -15.44 8.00
N VAL A 20 3.42 -15.41 6.67
CA VAL A 20 3.03 -14.26 5.84
C VAL A 20 1.52 -14.05 5.93
N GLY A 21 0.74 -15.14 5.93
CA GLY A 21 -0.72 -15.07 6.09
C GLY A 21 -1.14 -14.48 7.43
N VAL A 22 -0.48 -14.88 8.52
CA VAL A 22 -0.71 -14.30 9.86
C VAL A 22 -0.37 -12.80 9.87
N LEU A 23 0.75 -12.41 9.24
CA LEU A 23 1.16 -11.02 9.16
C LEU A 23 0.17 -10.18 8.34
N ALA A 24 -0.30 -10.69 7.20
CA ALA A 24 -1.28 -10.03 6.35
C ALA A 24 -2.63 -9.85 7.06
N CYS A 25 -3.12 -10.87 7.77
CA CYS A 25 -4.33 -10.74 8.61
C CYS A 25 -4.16 -9.67 9.70
N MET A 26 -2.99 -9.63 10.35
CA MET A 26 -2.68 -8.63 11.38
C MET A 26 -2.67 -7.20 10.81
N PHE A 27 -2.06 -7.01 9.63
CA PHE A 27 -2.12 -5.72 8.92
C PHE A 27 -3.55 -5.33 8.57
N TYR A 28 -4.33 -6.26 8.01
CA TYR A 28 -5.73 -6.02 7.69
C TYR A 28 -6.50 -5.50 8.90
N GLU A 29 -6.41 -6.17 10.06
CA GLU A 29 -7.15 -5.76 11.27
C GLU A 29 -6.75 -4.38 11.77
N LYS A 30 -5.44 -4.08 11.83
CA LYS A 30 -4.96 -2.79 12.34
C LYS A 30 -5.28 -1.65 11.38
N LEU A 31 -5.07 -1.84 10.08
CA LEU A 31 -5.34 -0.83 9.07
C LEU A 31 -6.84 -0.60 8.89
N ALA A 32 -7.68 -1.64 9.01
CA ALA A 32 -9.13 -1.47 8.98
C ALA A 32 -9.62 -0.62 10.16
N LYS A 33 -9.10 -0.86 11.36
CA LYS A 33 -9.40 -0.03 12.55
C LYS A 33 -8.93 1.41 12.37
N LEU A 34 -7.77 1.60 11.75
CA LEU A 34 -7.19 2.92 11.50
C LEU A 34 -8.01 3.69 10.45
N ALA A 35 -8.33 3.07 9.32
CA ALA A 35 -9.14 3.66 8.26
C ALA A 35 -10.56 3.98 8.72
N ALA A 36 -11.14 3.20 9.64
CA ALA A 36 -12.44 3.50 10.23
C ALA A 36 -12.44 4.80 11.08
N ARG A 37 -11.29 5.21 11.60
CA ARG A 37 -11.14 6.47 12.38
C ARG A 37 -10.76 7.65 11.51
N SER A 38 -10.00 7.40 10.45
CA SER A 38 -9.52 8.42 9.51
C SER A 38 -9.69 7.92 8.07
N PRO A 39 -10.85 8.15 7.45
CA PRO A 39 -11.06 7.86 6.05
C PRO A 39 -10.00 8.56 5.20
N ASN A 40 -9.50 7.90 4.14
CA ASN A 40 -8.45 8.41 3.25
C ASN A 40 -7.06 8.59 3.89
N ILE A 41 -6.74 7.79 4.91
CA ILE A 41 -5.39 7.79 5.47
C ILE A 41 -4.33 7.36 4.45
N PHE A 42 -3.23 8.12 4.40
CA PHE A 42 -2.01 7.77 3.70
C PHE A 42 -1.23 6.75 4.53
N ILE A 43 -1.03 5.55 3.99
CA ILE A 43 -0.30 4.47 4.64
C ILE A 43 1.05 4.34 3.95
N SER A 44 2.12 4.77 4.62
CA SER A 44 3.49 4.60 4.11
C SER A 44 4.03 3.20 4.40
N TYR A 45 5.11 2.81 3.72
CA TYR A 45 5.86 1.60 4.08
C TYR A 45 6.36 1.67 5.53
N ASN A 46 6.89 2.82 5.97
CA ASN A 46 7.37 2.98 7.35
C ASN A 46 6.29 2.67 8.38
N LEU A 47 5.05 3.14 8.17
CA LEU A 47 3.94 2.81 9.05
C LEU A 47 3.67 1.29 9.11
N LEU A 48 3.75 0.59 7.97
CA LEU A 48 3.56 -0.86 7.90
C LEU A 48 4.69 -1.61 8.62
N PHE A 49 5.93 -1.15 8.48
CA PHE A 49 7.07 -1.70 9.21
C PHE A 49 6.93 -1.49 10.72
N ASP A 50 6.57 -0.27 11.15
CA ASP A 50 6.35 0.06 12.55
C ASP A 50 5.24 -0.80 13.17
N ILE A 51 4.16 -1.02 12.43
CA ILE A 51 3.07 -1.93 12.84
C ILE A 51 3.59 -3.36 13.04
N ALA A 52 4.39 -3.89 12.09
CA ALA A 52 4.91 -5.24 12.16
C ALA A 52 5.87 -5.43 13.34
N ILE A 53 6.81 -4.50 13.52
CA ILE A 53 7.82 -4.52 14.57
C ILE A 53 7.15 -4.40 15.95
N SER A 54 6.24 -3.44 16.11
CA SER A 54 5.52 -3.22 17.38
C SER A 54 4.69 -4.44 17.79
N ASN A 55 4.16 -5.19 16.83
CA ASN A 55 3.32 -6.35 17.11
C ASN A 55 4.11 -7.59 17.57
N LYS A 56 5.40 -7.68 17.24
CA LYS A 56 6.25 -8.83 17.59
C LYS A 56 6.99 -8.70 18.93
N GLY A 57 6.81 -7.60 19.66
CA GLY A 57 7.27 -7.47 21.05
C GLY A 57 8.78 -7.71 21.24
N GLY A 58 9.60 -7.37 20.24
CA GLY A 58 11.06 -7.56 20.25
C GLY A 58 11.57 -8.78 19.46
N ALA A 59 10.70 -9.65 18.95
CA ALA A 59 11.10 -10.70 18.01
C ALA A 59 11.36 -10.10 16.61
N LYS A 60 12.45 -10.54 15.97
CA LYS A 60 12.81 -10.08 14.61
C LYS A 60 11.70 -10.47 13.62
N VAL A 61 11.23 -9.50 12.84
CA VAL A 61 10.38 -9.71 11.67
C VAL A 61 11.27 -9.69 10.44
N ASP A 62 11.08 -10.64 9.53
CA ASP A 62 11.75 -10.61 8.24
C ASP A 62 11.10 -9.52 7.38
N GLU A 63 11.90 -8.60 6.85
CA GLU A 63 11.42 -7.53 5.96
C GLU A 63 10.79 -8.11 4.70
N HIS A 64 11.32 -9.23 4.19
CA HIS A 64 10.75 -9.92 3.05
C HIS A 64 9.30 -10.38 3.33
N ASP A 65 9.02 -10.86 4.55
CA ASP A 65 7.67 -11.26 4.95
C ASP A 65 6.72 -10.07 5.03
N ILE A 66 7.21 -8.90 5.47
CA ILE A 66 6.44 -7.65 5.45
C ILE A 66 6.04 -7.30 4.03
N TYR A 67 7.00 -7.30 3.08
CA TYR A 67 6.70 -7.01 1.68
C TYR A 67 5.69 -7.98 1.07
N LEU A 68 5.84 -9.28 1.32
CA LEU A 68 4.88 -10.29 0.83
C LEU A 68 3.50 -10.09 1.44
N ALA A 69 3.41 -9.79 2.74
CA ALA A 69 2.13 -9.54 3.39
C ALA A 69 1.42 -8.30 2.80
N ILE A 70 2.17 -7.24 2.48
CA ILE A 70 1.64 -6.05 1.79
C ILE A 70 1.12 -6.44 0.39
N GLN A 71 1.90 -7.21 -0.38
CA GLN A 71 1.49 -7.68 -1.70
C GLN A 71 0.22 -8.53 -1.65
N VAL A 72 0.05 -9.39 -0.63
CA VAL A 72 -1.18 -10.16 -0.41
C VAL A 72 -2.37 -9.24 -0.21
N LEU A 73 -2.22 -8.14 0.55
CA LEU A 73 -3.31 -7.18 0.76
C LEU A 73 -3.64 -6.35 -0.49
N CYS A 74 -2.67 -6.17 -1.39
CA CYS A 74 -2.88 -5.57 -2.72
C CYS A 74 -3.43 -6.57 -3.75
N ASN A 75 -3.45 -7.87 -3.46
CA ASN A 75 -3.88 -8.90 -4.40
C ASN A 75 -5.35 -8.67 -4.80
N PRO A 76 -5.74 -8.76 -6.09
CA PRO A 76 -7.12 -8.53 -6.53
C PRO A 76 -8.18 -9.41 -5.86
N LYS A 77 -7.81 -10.59 -5.32
CA LYS A 77 -8.73 -11.45 -4.56
C LYS A 77 -9.00 -10.94 -3.15
N VAL A 78 -8.04 -10.24 -2.54
CA VAL A 78 -8.17 -9.63 -1.21
C VAL A 78 -8.67 -8.19 -1.34
N ASN A 79 -8.12 -7.46 -2.30
CA ASN A 79 -8.52 -6.12 -2.74
C ASN A 79 -8.69 -5.13 -1.58
N PHE A 80 -7.72 -5.14 -0.65
CA PHE A 80 -7.80 -4.33 0.57
C PHE A 80 -6.94 -3.07 0.49
N LEU A 81 -5.68 -3.20 0.05
CA LEU A 81 -4.79 -2.07 -0.16
C LEU A 81 -4.69 -1.73 -1.64
N LYS A 82 -4.66 -0.44 -1.93
CA LYS A 82 -4.29 0.09 -3.24
C LYS A 82 -2.98 0.86 -3.11
N LEU A 83 -2.00 0.52 -3.94
CA LEU A 83 -0.78 1.31 -4.10
C LEU A 83 -1.06 2.51 -5.01
N ASN A 84 -0.68 3.69 -4.54
CA ASN A 84 -0.77 4.94 -5.27
C ASN A 84 0.60 5.64 -5.22
N TYR A 85 0.78 6.63 -6.09
CA TYR A 85 2.01 7.40 -6.20
C TYR A 85 1.67 8.88 -6.17
N GLN A 86 2.50 9.65 -5.48
CA GLN A 86 2.47 11.09 -5.50
C GLN A 86 3.81 11.63 -5.96
N PHE A 87 3.76 12.64 -6.82
CA PHE A 87 4.90 13.50 -7.09
C PHE A 87 4.85 14.67 -6.09
N ILE A 88 5.94 14.86 -5.35
CA ILE A 88 6.07 15.92 -4.34
C ILE A 88 7.42 16.59 -4.54
N ASP A 89 7.39 17.90 -4.77
CA ASP A 89 8.57 18.76 -4.83
C ASP A 89 8.39 19.98 -3.89
N ASP A 90 9.37 20.89 -3.91
CA ASP A 90 9.34 22.09 -3.07
C ASP A 90 8.57 23.25 -3.72
N GLY A 91 8.23 23.13 -5.01
CA GLY A 91 7.68 24.22 -5.82
C GLY A 91 6.16 24.23 -5.89
N PHE A 92 5.53 23.06 -5.82
CA PHE A 92 4.10 22.90 -6.08
C PHE A 92 3.42 21.96 -5.07
N ASP A 93 2.08 21.95 -5.09
CA ASP A 93 1.30 21.03 -4.28
C ASP A 93 1.52 19.57 -4.72
N PRO A 94 1.44 18.58 -3.80
CA PRO A 94 1.50 17.16 -4.16
C PRO A 94 0.50 16.75 -5.23
N VAL A 95 0.97 16.04 -6.26
CA VAL A 95 0.13 15.54 -7.37
C VAL A 95 0.11 14.03 -7.40
N ASN A 96 -1.08 13.43 -7.47
CA ASN A 96 -1.19 12.00 -7.72
C ASN A 96 -0.75 11.69 -9.15
N ILE A 97 0.19 10.76 -9.30
CA ILE A 97 0.63 10.25 -10.61
C ILE A 97 0.23 8.78 -10.76
N SER A 98 0.07 8.33 -12.01
CA SER A 98 -0.32 6.96 -12.28
C SER A 98 0.88 6.02 -12.20
N ILE A 99 0.61 4.72 -12.02
CA ILE A 99 1.67 3.70 -12.13
C ILE A 99 2.21 3.61 -13.56
N ALA A 100 1.40 3.94 -14.58
CA ALA A 100 1.86 3.97 -15.96
C ALA A 100 2.94 5.04 -16.13
N ASP A 101 2.73 6.24 -15.60
CA ASP A 101 3.73 7.32 -15.65
C ASP A 101 5.03 6.92 -14.94
N VAL A 102 4.93 6.19 -13.82
CA VAL A 102 6.12 5.70 -13.09
C VAL A 102 6.87 4.62 -13.87
N ILE A 103 6.15 3.73 -14.56
CA ILE A 103 6.76 2.70 -15.43
C ILE A 103 7.42 3.36 -16.64
N ASP A 104 6.71 4.26 -17.32
CA ASP A 104 7.22 4.99 -18.46
C ASP A 104 8.45 5.80 -18.08
N ALA A 105 8.48 6.39 -16.88
CA ALA A 105 9.65 7.10 -16.37
C ALA A 105 10.86 6.20 -16.10
N GLU A 106 10.64 4.96 -15.66
CA GLU A 106 11.72 3.98 -15.47
C GLU A 106 12.33 3.61 -16.83
N ASP A 107 11.49 3.36 -17.84
CA ASP A 107 11.93 2.99 -19.19
C ASP A 107 12.65 4.14 -19.90
N ASN A 108 12.20 5.38 -19.68
CA ASN A 108 12.74 6.58 -20.31
C ASN A 108 13.76 7.35 -19.48
N GLN A 109 14.13 6.84 -18.29
CA GLN A 109 15.10 7.46 -17.35
C GLN A 109 14.74 8.88 -16.90
N GLY A 110 13.45 9.19 -16.79
CA GLY A 110 12.98 10.49 -16.33
C GLY A 110 11.46 10.58 -16.37
N LEU A 111 10.90 11.35 -15.43
CA LEU A 111 9.46 11.61 -15.36
C LEU A 111 9.18 13.04 -15.82
N GLU A 112 8.15 13.23 -16.65
CA GLU A 112 7.67 14.57 -16.97
C GLU A 112 7.05 15.24 -15.73
N HIS A 113 7.52 16.44 -15.40
CA HIS A 113 7.06 17.18 -14.24
C HIS A 113 5.57 17.57 -14.40
N PRO A 114 4.68 17.18 -13.47
CA PRO A 114 3.23 17.34 -13.64
C PRO A 114 2.74 18.78 -13.88
N TYR A 115 3.50 19.78 -13.44
CA TYR A 115 3.15 21.20 -13.61
C TYR A 115 3.89 21.91 -14.73
N THR A 116 5.13 21.52 -15.03
CA THR A 116 6.01 22.30 -15.92
C THR A 116 6.23 21.61 -17.27
N GLY A 117 5.96 20.30 -17.36
CA GLY A 117 6.26 19.49 -18.54
C GLY A 117 7.76 19.23 -18.74
N GLU A 118 8.62 19.67 -17.82
CA GLU A 118 10.06 19.43 -17.90
C GLU A 118 10.39 18.00 -17.47
N ILE A 119 11.34 17.35 -18.14
CA ILE A 119 11.80 16.01 -17.74
C ILE A 119 12.65 16.12 -16.47
N VAL A 120 12.29 15.33 -15.46
CA VAL A 120 12.99 15.19 -14.17
C VAL A 120 13.77 13.88 -14.17
N PRO A 121 15.09 13.89 -14.42
CA PRO A 121 15.87 12.65 -14.50
C PRO A 121 16.00 11.93 -13.15
N ASP A 122 15.99 12.66 -12.03
CA ASP A 122 16.06 12.11 -10.68
C ASP A 122 14.70 12.00 -10.00
N TYR A 123 13.64 11.76 -10.79
CA TYR A 123 12.24 11.69 -10.35
C TYR A 123 11.99 10.79 -9.14
N LYS A 124 12.80 9.73 -8.94
CA LYS A 124 12.67 8.79 -7.81
C LYS A 124 12.79 9.47 -6.44
N LYS A 125 13.39 10.66 -6.35
CA LYS A 125 13.43 11.46 -5.11
C LYS A 125 12.10 12.14 -4.80
N TYR A 126 11.31 12.40 -5.83
CA TYR A 126 10.07 13.17 -5.77
C TYR A 126 8.84 12.27 -5.87
N VAL A 127 8.99 11.00 -6.29
CA VAL A 127 7.91 10.03 -6.35
C VAL A 127 7.80 9.25 -5.04
N PHE A 128 6.69 9.45 -4.33
CA PHE A 128 6.39 8.81 -3.06
C PHE A 128 5.29 7.76 -3.23
N PRO A 129 5.60 6.46 -3.08
CA PRO A 129 4.58 5.42 -3.02
C PRO A 129 3.87 5.42 -1.67
N PHE A 130 2.55 5.29 -1.69
CA PHE A 130 1.74 5.14 -0.48
C PHE A 130 0.54 4.25 -0.75
N PHE A 131 -0.02 3.69 0.31
CA PHE A 131 -1.20 2.86 0.25
C PHE A 131 -2.43 3.60 0.78
N THR A 132 -3.57 3.25 0.21
CA THR A 132 -4.89 3.58 0.74
C THR A 132 -5.67 2.31 0.94
N VAL A 133 -6.49 2.26 1.99
CA VAL A 133 -7.50 1.20 2.10
C VAL A 133 -8.57 1.43 1.04
N ILE A 134 -8.86 0.41 0.25
CA ILE A 134 -9.97 0.44 -0.69
C ILE A 134 -11.24 0.42 0.18
N ASN A 135 -11.92 1.57 0.25
CA ASN A 135 -13.16 1.67 1.02
C ASN A 135 -14.14 0.60 0.53
N PHE A 136 -14.54 -0.30 1.43
CA PHE A 136 -15.73 -1.13 1.25
C PHE A 136 -16.95 -0.22 1.39
N THR A 137 -17.16 0.72 0.46
CA THR A 137 -18.44 1.42 0.37
C THR A 137 -19.51 0.34 0.21
N LYS A 138 -20.41 0.29 1.20
CA LYS A 138 -21.63 -0.52 1.15
C LYS A 138 -22.25 -0.38 -0.23
N GLU A 139 -22.42 -1.50 -0.93
CA GLU A 139 -23.46 -1.59 -1.94
C GLU A 139 -24.76 -1.12 -1.27
N GLY A 140 -25.39 -0.06 -1.78
CA GLY A 140 -26.70 0.40 -1.32
C GLY A 140 -26.88 1.89 -1.05
N ALA A 141 -26.26 2.79 -1.84
CA ALA A 141 -26.74 4.17 -1.95
C ALA A 141 -27.03 4.48 -3.43
N TYR A 142 -28.23 4.08 -3.85
CA TYR A 142 -28.95 4.64 -4.99
C TYR A 142 -30.22 5.28 -4.45
#